data_AF-A0AA42C1D1-F1
#
_entry.id   AF-A0AA42C1D1-F1
#
_cell.length_a   1.000
_cell.length_b   1.000
_cell.length_c   1.000
_cell.angle_alpha   90.00
_cell.angle_beta   90.00
_cell.angle_gamma   90.00
#
_symmetry.space_group_name_H-M   'P 1'
#
loop_
_entity.id
_entity.type
_entity.pdbx_description
1 polymer ?
#
loop_
_entity_poly.entity_id
_entity_poly.type
_entity_poly.pdbx_seq_one_letter_code
_entity_poly.pdbx_strand_id
1 'polypeptide(L)'
;MTISNRGIGPDFPVLDAPRHEEKNALGRAIVDCFGFVEAYVGELDSWVSMPVRLVYDQAAGWHLECGPYDFDRCDIECLRAAIASYDNATRH
;
A
#
# COMPACT_ATOMS: atom_id res chain seq x y z
N MET A 1 3.68 1.24 -24.17
CA MET A 1 3.24 2.33 -23.27
C MET A 1 4.02 2.13 -21.97
N THR A 2 5.11 2.86 -21.80
CA THR A 2 6.07 2.62 -20.70
C THR A 2 5.64 3.51 -19.53
N ILE A 3 5.12 2.89 -18.48
CA ILE A 3 4.87 3.57 -17.20
C ILE A 3 6.24 4.00 -16.67
N SER A 4 6.45 5.29 -16.42
CA SER A 4 7.71 5.78 -15.86
C SER A 4 7.89 5.18 -14.47
N ASN A 5 8.87 4.29 -14.34
CA ASN A 5 9.28 3.69 -13.08
C ASN A 5 9.96 4.75 -12.21
N ARG A 6 9.20 5.50 -11.39
CA ARG A 6 9.78 6.27 -10.28
C ARG A 6 10.22 5.28 -9.19
N GLY A 7 11.51 5.32 -8.82
CA GLY A 7 12.05 4.89 -7.52
C GLY A 7 11.80 3.45 -7.09
N ILE A 8 12.81 2.57 -7.24
CA ILE A 8 12.80 1.21 -6.67
C ILE A 8 13.08 1.22 -5.15
N GLY A 9 13.05 2.38 -4.48
CA GLY A 9 13.33 2.52 -3.06
C GLY A 9 12.57 3.67 -2.41
N PRO A 10 12.46 3.67 -1.07
CA PRO A 10 11.77 4.71 -0.31
C PRO A 10 12.58 6.02 -0.27
N ASP A 11 11.94 7.18 -0.46
CA ASP A 11 12.60 8.48 -0.29
C ASP A 11 12.60 8.94 1.19
N PHE A 12 11.80 8.30 2.04
CA PHE A 12 11.65 8.61 3.47
C PHE A 12 11.79 7.35 4.35
N PRO A 13 11.87 7.51 5.69
CA PRO A 13 11.88 6.36 6.59
C PRO A 13 10.70 5.41 6.35
N VAL A 14 11.00 4.12 6.25
CA VAL A 14 10.00 3.10 5.98
C VAL A 14 9.10 2.91 7.19
N LEU A 15 7.80 3.07 6.99
CA LEU A 15 6.78 2.69 7.96
C LEU A 15 6.10 1.40 7.48
N ASP A 16 6.41 0.29 8.15
CA ASP A 16 5.88 -1.02 7.81
C ASP A 16 5.74 -1.90 9.06
N ALA A 17 4.78 -2.82 9.04
CA ALA A 17 4.64 -3.81 10.09
C ALA A 17 5.58 -5.01 9.84
N PRO A 18 6.13 -5.65 10.90
CA PRO A 18 7.04 -6.79 10.73
C PRO A 18 6.35 -8.07 10.19
N ARG A 19 5.01 -8.16 10.24
CA ARG A 19 4.13 -9.20 9.66
C ARG A 19 4.56 -10.66 9.92
N HIS A 20 5.24 -10.93 11.04
CA HIS A 20 5.84 -12.24 11.34
C HIS A 20 4.78 -13.32 11.63
N GLU A 21 3.75 -12.96 12.40
CA GLU A 21 2.70 -13.91 12.81
C GLU A 21 1.80 -14.27 11.64
N GLU A 22 1.45 -13.31 10.80
CA GLU A 22 0.64 -13.49 9.60
C GLU A 22 1.34 -14.45 8.62
N LYS A 23 2.66 -14.34 8.50
CA LYS A 23 3.47 -15.29 7.72
C LYS A 23 3.48 -16.69 8.32
N ASN A 24 3.76 -16.80 9.61
CA ASN A 24 4.00 -18.10 10.25
C ASN A 24 2.70 -18.87 10.53
N ALA A 25 1.64 -18.17 10.91
CA ALA A 25 0.37 -18.77 11.34
C ALA A 25 -0.68 -18.82 10.23
N LEU A 26 -0.70 -17.82 9.33
CA LEU A 26 -1.79 -17.66 8.34
C LEU A 26 -1.33 -17.92 6.89
N GLY A 27 -0.06 -18.27 6.70
CA GLY A 27 0.48 -18.58 5.37
C GLY A 27 0.52 -17.36 4.45
N ARG A 28 0.69 -16.16 5.01
CA ARG A 28 0.78 -14.91 4.24
C ARG A 28 1.80 -15.00 3.12
N ALA A 29 1.35 -14.73 1.90
CA ALA A 29 2.16 -14.71 0.69
C ALA A 29 2.03 -13.36 -0.01
N ILE A 30 3.16 -12.70 -0.26
CA ILE A 30 3.22 -11.52 -1.13
C ILE A 30 3.19 -12.01 -2.57
N VAL A 31 2.19 -11.55 -3.32
CA VAL A 31 1.96 -11.95 -4.70
C VAL A 31 2.53 -10.91 -5.67
N ASP A 32 2.46 -9.63 -5.32
CA ASP A 32 3.06 -8.54 -6.09
C ASP A 32 3.45 -7.34 -5.22
N CYS A 33 4.38 -6.51 -5.72
CA CYS A 33 4.89 -5.32 -5.06
C CYS A 33 4.80 -4.12 -6.01
N PHE A 34 4.21 -3.01 -5.54
CA PHE A 34 3.92 -1.83 -6.38
C PHE A 34 4.78 -0.60 -6.06
N GLY A 35 5.76 -0.72 -5.15
CA GLY A 35 6.61 0.39 -4.70
C GLY A 35 6.16 0.95 -3.36
N PHE A 36 6.27 2.27 -3.18
CA PHE A 36 5.97 2.97 -1.93
C PHE A 36 4.97 4.11 -2.15
N VAL A 37 4.06 4.28 -1.19
CA VAL A 37 3.25 5.49 -1.03
C VAL A 37 3.89 6.33 0.07
N GLU A 38 4.02 7.64 -0.18
CA GLU A 38 4.68 8.55 0.74
C GLU A 38 3.66 9.49 1.35
N ALA A 39 3.61 9.51 2.69
CA ALA A 39 2.65 10.29 3.44
C ALA A 39 3.37 11.17 4.48
N TYR A 40 2.89 12.39 4.65
CA TYR A 40 3.28 13.25 5.75
C TYR A 40 2.41 12.92 6.97
N VAL A 41 3.04 12.54 8.07
CA VAL A 41 2.39 12.23 9.35
C VAL A 41 2.52 13.46 10.24
N GLY A 42 1.42 14.19 10.41
CA GLY A 42 1.42 15.48 11.11
C GLY A 42 1.84 15.38 12.57
N GLU A 43 1.48 14.29 13.26
CA GLU A 43 1.86 14.03 14.65
C GLU A 43 3.37 13.85 14.83
N LEU A 44 4.05 13.36 13.79
CA LEU A 44 5.49 13.12 13.78
C LEU A 44 6.28 14.24 13.09
N ASP A 45 5.58 15.24 12.54
CA ASP A 45 6.14 16.29 11.68
C ASP A 45 7.15 15.74 10.65
N SER A 46 6.79 14.62 10.01
CA SER A 46 7.72 13.91 9.12
C SER A 46 7.00 13.11 8.05
N TRP A 47 7.73 12.87 6.95
CA TRP A 47 7.31 12.00 5.87
C TRP A 47 7.72 10.55 6.15
N VAL A 48 6.90 9.62 5.70
CA VAL A 48 7.16 8.17 5.75
C VAL A 48 6.88 7.54 4.40
N SER A 49 7.62 6.47 4.07
CA SER A 49 7.38 5.65 2.89
C SER A 49 6.75 4.32 3.30
N MET A 50 5.57 4.00 2.76
CA MET A 50 4.81 2.79 3.07
C MET A 50 4.80 1.85 1.85
N PRO A 51 5.35 0.62 1.96
CA PRO A 51 5.36 -0.31 0.84
C PRO A 51 3.95 -0.78 0.49
N VAL A 52 3.65 -0.86 -0.82
CA VAL A 52 2.35 -1.33 -1.32
C VAL A 52 2.48 -2.73 -1.90
N ARG A 53 1.71 -3.68 -1.38
CA ARG A 53 1.79 -5.10 -1.73
C ARG A 53 0.42 -5.71 -1.98
N LEU A 54 0.30 -6.59 -2.97
CA LEU A 54 -0.82 -7.52 -3.08
C LEU A 54 -0.48 -8.78 -2.29
N VAL A 55 -1.36 -9.15 -1.37
CA VAL A 55 -1.12 -10.24 -0.43
C VAL A 55 -2.32 -11.19 -0.43
N TYR A 56 -2.03 -12.46 -0.20
CA TYR A 56 -3.01 -13.47 0.17
C TYR A 56 -2.62 -14.13 1.49
N ASP A 57 -3.56 -14.29 2.41
CA ASP A 57 -3.43 -15.19 3.55
C ASP A 57 -4.74 -15.95 3.82
N GLN A 58 -4.69 -16.94 4.73
CA GLN A 58 -5.82 -17.80 5.02
C GLN A 58 -6.95 -17.16 5.84
N ALA A 59 -6.69 -16.06 6.56
CA ALA A 59 -7.67 -15.37 7.39
C ALA A 59 -8.41 -14.27 6.63
N ALA A 60 -7.67 -13.43 5.91
CA ALA A 60 -8.20 -12.26 5.20
C ALA A 60 -8.44 -12.54 3.71
N GLY A 61 -7.88 -13.60 3.14
CA GLY A 61 -7.90 -13.83 1.71
C GLY A 61 -7.06 -12.79 0.96
N TRP A 62 -7.53 -12.36 -0.21
CA TRP A 62 -6.86 -11.33 -1.02
C TRP A 62 -7.08 -9.93 -0.48
N HIS A 63 -6.00 -9.22 -0.19
CA HIS A 63 -6.03 -7.84 0.29
C HIS A 63 -4.79 -7.07 -0.17
N LEU A 64 -4.83 -5.74 -0.07
CA LEU A 64 -3.63 -4.92 -0.21
C LEU A 64 -3.06 -4.59 1.16
N GLU A 65 -1.74 -4.51 1.22
CA GLU A 65 -1.06 -3.87 2.33
C GLU A 65 -0.48 -2.52 1.87
N CYS A 66 -0.54 -1.53 2.74
CA CYS A 66 0.16 -0.25 2.59
C CYS A 66 0.89 0.02 3.90
N GLY A 67 2.17 -0.39 3.95
CA GLY A 67 2.94 -0.43 5.18
C GLY A 67 2.20 -1.22 6.28
N PRO A 68 1.90 -0.61 7.43
CA PRO A 68 1.26 -1.29 8.55
C PRO A 68 -0.25 -1.49 8.37
N TYR A 69 -0.85 -0.98 7.30
CA TYR A 69 -2.30 -1.01 7.08
C TYR A 69 -2.72 -2.08 6.07
N ASP A 70 -3.89 -2.66 6.30
CA ASP A 70 -4.55 -3.62 5.40
C ASP A 70 -5.78 -3.00 4.78
N PHE A 71 -5.99 -3.26 3.50
CA PHE A 71 -7.16 -2.82 2.74
C PHE A 71 -7.84 -4.03 2.12
N ASP A 72 -9.07 -4.25 2.54
CA ASP A 72 -9.90 -5.33 2.04
C ASP A 72 -10.69 -4.91 0.79
N ARG A 73 -11.57 -5.80 0.31
CA ARG A 73 -12.40 -5.55 -0.87
C ARG A 73 -13.22 -4.25 -0.78
N CYS A 74 -13.76 -3.92 0.39
CA CYS A 74 -14.57 -2.71 0.59
C CYS A 74 -13.70 -1.46 0.48
N ASP A 75 -12.52 -1.49 1.09
CA ASP A 75 -11.56 -0.39 1.01
C ASP A 75 -11.10 -0.15 -0.44
N ILE A 76 -10.84 -1.23 -1.19
CA ILE A 76 -10.43 -1.11 -2.60
C ILE A 76 -11.51 -0.44 -3.44
N GLU A 77 -12.78 -0.72 -3.22
CA GLU A 77 -13.89 -0.05 -3.92
C GLU A 77 -13.93 1.45 -3.59
N CYS A 78 -13.73 1.81 -2.32
CA CYS A 78 -13.62 3.20 -1.88
C CYS A 78 -12.42 3.93 -2.51
N LEU A 79 -11.23 3.32 -2.45
CA LEU A 79 -10.00 3.88 -3.00
C LEU A 79 -10.09 4.09 -4.51
N ARG A 80 -10.69 3.15 -5.26
CA ARG A 80 -10.92 3.30 -6.70
C ARG A 80 -11.81 4.51 -7.01
N ALA A 81 -12.87 4.71 -6.24
CA ALA A 81 -13.74 5.88 -6.41
C ALA A 81 -13.00 7.19 -6.10
N ALA A 82 -12.20 7.21 -5.04
CA ALA A 82 -11.39 8.38 -4.67
C ALA A 82 -10.36 8.74 -5.75
N ILE A 83 -9.63 7.75 -6.29
CA ILE A 83 -8.67 7.93 -7.39
C ILE A 83 -9.39 8.47 -8.63
N ALA A 84 -10.52 7.86 -9.02
CA ALA A 84 -11.27 8.34 -10.18
C ALA A 84 -11.74 9.80 -10.02
N SER A 85 -12.14 10.19 -8.81
CA SER A 85 -12.51 11.58 -8.49
C SER A 85 -11.31 12.52 -8.62
N TYR A 86 -10.15 12.14 -8.08
CA TYR A 86 -8.91 12.90 -8.19
C TYR A 86 -8.48 13.09 -9.65
N ASP A 87 -8.48 12.02 -10.44
CA ASP A 87 -8.13 12.05 -11.86
C ASP A 87 -9.06 13.00 -12.63
N ASN A 88 -10.36 12.96 -12.36
CA ASN A 88 -11.32 13.88 -12.98
C ASN A 88 -11.05 15.34 -12.60
N ALA A 89 -10.68 15.60 -11.35
CA ALA A 89 -10.39 16.95 -10.87
C ALA A 89 -9.07 17.53 -11.40
N THR A 90 -8.13 16.67 -11.80
CA THR A 90 -6.77 17.05 -12.23
C THR A 90 -6.51 16.86 -13.72
N ARG A 91 -7.52 16.44 -14.50
CA ARG A 91 -7.48 16.43 -15.96
C ARG A 91 -7.33 17.87 -16.48
N HIS A 92 -6.10 18.21 -16.87
CA HIS A 92 -5.75 19.40 -17.64
C HIS A 92 -5.38 19.01 -19.07
#